data_AF-R7YD14-F1
#
_entry.id   AF-R7YD14-F1
#
_cell.length_a   1.000
_cell.length_b   1.000
_cell.length_c   1.000
_cell.angle_alpha   90.00
_cell.angle_beta   90.00
_cell.angle_gamma   90.00
#
_symmetry.space_group_name_H-M   'P 1'
#
loop_
_entity.id
_entity.type
_entity.pdbx_description
1 polymer ?
#
loop_
_entity_poly.entity_id
_entity_poly.type
_entity_poly.pdbx_seq_one_letter_code
_entity_poly.pdbx_strand_id
1 'polypeptide(L)'
;MQQSQGVGPGRPGDASSAVTVFVVGGTGESFAGDTRTDVSGLLAGVADELDDRFVCRWIGYPASYGPAPTPGGMSFVESVALGASSLRAAIRASTGPIALVGYSQGAVVIRAALADLAAGSATDTPPALNRVIDVGLVADPHQPPGVVPGCRGWGVAGPGVDLPAGLPVHWVGAAEDMICNAGADSLVRDVADLTGSMTFAGLGRWGRSAWDVLRANDLQNARRTSVRPAQWRRDLGRLAAAWREVRCYLPARMRISGLWVSNAAGGRHTSYGSEPYRRASVTDPASTGCQVIARWLQVQATFAARTAA
;
A
#
# COMPACT_ATOMS: atom_id res chain seq x y z
N MET A 1 12.79 -26.16 55.90
CA MET A 1 13.17 -24.84 55.35
C MET A 1 13.56 -25.02 53.89
N GLN A 2 12.65 -24.66 52.98
CA GLN A 2 12.89 -24.06 51.66
C GLN A 2 11.52 -23.92 51.02
N GLN A 3 10.98 -22.71 51.08
CA GLN A 3 9.70 -22.36 50.48
C GLN A 3 9.88 -22.18 48.97
N SER A 4 9.05 -22.87 48.19
CA SER A 4 8.84 -22.63 46.77
C SER A 4 8.29 -21.21 46.57
N GLN A 5 9.08 -20.33 45.96
CA GLN A 5 8.58 -19.02 45.55
C GLN A 5 7.66 -19.18 44.34
N GLY A 6 6.40 -18.79 44.55
CA GLY A 6 5.39 -18.70 43.51
C GLY A 6 5.71 -17.59 42.50
N VAL A 7 5.34 -17.84 41.25
CA VAL A 7 5.31 -16.86 40.17
C VAL A 7 4.39 -15.72 40.58
N GLY A 8 4.97 -14.54 40.83
CA GLY A 8 4.20 -13.34 41.11
C GLY A 8 3.45 -12.86 39.85
N PRO A 9 2.22 -12.36 39.98
CA PRO A 9 1.50 -11.78 38.86
C PRO A 9 2.26 -10.54 38.35
N GLY A 10 2.37 -10.42 37.02
CA GLY A 10 3.03 -9.32 36.34
C GLY A 10 2.56 -7.96 36.84
N ARG A 11 3.51 -7.05 37.02
CA ARG A 11 3.29 -5.69 37.52
C ARG A 11 2.37 -4.94 36.55
N PRO A 12 1.28 -4.28 37.02
CA PRO A 12 0.41 -3.48 36.17
C PRO A 12 1.12 -2.17 35.82
N GLY A 13 1.90 -2.19 34.75
CA GLY A 13 2.65 -1.05 34.28
C GLY A 13 3.33 -1.33 32.95
N ASP A 14 2.56 -1.62 31.90
CA ASP A 14 3.09 -1.62 30.52
C ASP A 14 2.03 -1.49 29.40
N ALA A 15 0.76 -1.19 29.73
CA ALA A 15 -0.24 -0.92 28.69
C ALA A 15 -0.03 0.46 28.00
N SER A 16 0.84 1.32 28.54
CA SER A 16 1.08 2.69 28.06
C SER A 16 2.28 2.82 27.10
N SER A 17 3.04 1.74 26.87
CA SER A 17 4.28 1.74 26.08
C SER A 17 4.17 1.00 24.75
N ALA A 18 3.12 0.18 24.57
CA ALA A 18 2.94 -0.62 23.36
C ALA A 18 2.66 0.24 22.12
N VAL A 19 3.32 -0.08 21.01
CA VAL A 19 3.12 0.59 19.71
C VAL A 19 1.88 0.00 19.03
N THR A 20 0.89 0.83 18.74
CA THR A 20 -0.27 0.39 17.95
C THR A 20 0.08 0.40 16.48
N VAL A 21 -0.08 -0.74 15.79
CA VAL A 21 0.16 -0.85 14.35
C VAL A 21 -1.17 -0.88 13.61
N PHE A 22 -1.49 0.17 12.88
CA PHE A 22 -2.66 0.16 12.00
C PHE A 22 -2.31 -0.44 10.65
N VAL A 23 -2.98 -1.55 10.33
CA VAL A 23 -2.74 -2.34 9.12
C VAL A 23 -3.89 -2.13 8.14
N VAL A 24 -3.55 -1.66 6.93
CA VAL A 24 -4.50 -1.33 5.88
C VAL A 24 -4.27 -2.23 4.66
N GLY A 25 -5.20 -3.16 4.43
CA GLY A 25 -5.15 -4.11 3.32
C GLY A 25 -5.30 -3.48 1.94
N GLY A 26 -4.95 -4.25 0.92
CA GLY A 26 -5.12 -3.89 -0.49
C GLY A 26 -6.56 -4.06 -0.98
N THR A 27 -6.77 -3.78 -2.27
CA THR A 27 -8.06 -3.96 -2.94
C THR A 27 -8.55 -5.40 -2.76
N GLY A 28 -9.79 -5.57 -2.30
CA GLY A 28 -10.42 -6.87 -2.06
C GLY A 28 -10.01 -7.62 -0.79
N GLU A 29 -9.11 -7.08 0.05
CA GLU A 29 -8.75 -7.70 1.34
C GLU A 29 -9.65 -7.27 2.51
N SER A 30 -10.45 -6.23 2.28
CA SER A 30 -11.48 -5.70 3.18
C SER A 30 -12.79 -5.53 2.39
N PHE A 31 -13.86 -5.10 3.06
CA PHE A 31 -15.17 -4.90 2.44
C PHE A 31 -15.94 -3.76 3.12
N ALA A 32 -17.01 -3.29 2.46
CA ALA A 32 -17.87 -2.26 3.02
C ALA A 32 -18.50 -2.74 4.34
N GLY A 33 -18.32 -1.97 5.42
CA GLY A 33 -18.77 -2.34 6.76
C GLY A 33 -17.88 -3.37 7.46
N ASP A 34 -16.64 -3.60 7.00
CA ASP A 34 -15.68 -4.44 7.71
C ASP A 34 -15.36 -3.87 9.10
N THR A 35 -15.73 -4.60 10.15
CA THR A 35 -15.48 -4.24 11.55
C THR A 35 -14.39 -5.10 12.19
N ARG A 36 -13.68 -5.93 11.41
CA ARG A 36 -12.62 -6.80 11.93
C ARG A 36 -11.48 -5.95 12.47
N THR A 37 -10.93 -6.35 13.61
CA THR A 37 -9.71 -5.76 14.19
C THR A 37 -8.50 -6.67 14.05
N ASP A 38 -8.71 -7.98 13.85
CA ASP A 38 -7.65 -8.94 13.61
C ASP A 38 -7.11 -8.78 12.20
N VAL A 39 -5.78 -8.79 12.08
CA VAL A 39 -5.10 -8.61 10.79
C VAL A 39 -5.30 -9.85 9.92
N SER A 40 -5.57 -9.62 8.64
CA SER A 40 -5.72 -10.68 7.63
C SER A 40 -5.11 -10.25 6.29
N GLY A 41 -5.23 -11.09 5.26
CA GLY A 41 -4.69 -10.79 3.92
C GLY A 41 -3.17 -10.83 3.88
N LEU A 42 -2.57 -10.15 2.89
CA LEU A 42 -1.13 -10.16 2.67
C LEU A 42 -0.34 -9.65 3.88
N LEU A 43 -0.84 -8.62 4.55
CA LEU A 43 -0.15 -7.97 5.67
C LEU A 43 -0.24 -8.75 7.00
N ALA A 44 -0.95 -9.88 7.05
CA ALA A 44 -0.85 -10.80 8.19
C ALA A 44 0.60 -11.25 8.43
N GLY A 45 1.38 -11.46 7.36
CA GLY A 45 2.80 -11.80 7.48
C GLY A 45 3.69 -10.68 8.05
N VAL A 46 3.20 -9.44 8.18
CA VAL A 46 3.89 -8.40 8.97
C VAL A 46 3.54 -8.58 10.44
N ALA A 47 2.25 -8.72 10.75
CA ALA A 47 1.77 -8.87 12.12
C ALA A 47 2.35 -10.12 12.81
N ASP A 48 2.49 -11.23 12.08
CA ASP A 48 3.05 -12.49 12.58
C ASP A 48 4.54 -12.39 12.97
N GLU A 49 5.26 -11.39 12.45
CA GLU A 49 6.70 -11.22 12.64
C GLU A 49 7.05 -10.15 13.70
N LEU A 50 6.06 -9.39 14.17
CA LEU A 50 6.27 -8.34 15.18
C LEU A 50 6.26 -8.93 16.60
N ASP A 51 7.17 -8.45 17.44
CA ASP A 51 7.24 -8.84 18.85
C ASP A 51 6.12 -8.22 19.72
N ASP A 52 6.12 -8.58 21.01
CA ASP A 52 5.08 -8.23 22.00
C ASP A 52 4.95 -6.74 22.31
N ARG A 53 5.88 -5.90 21.83
CA ARG A 53 5.78 -4.44 21.93
C ARG A 53 4.72 -3.87 21.00
N PHE A 54 4.25 -4.64 20.02
CA PHE A 54 3.33 -4.18 18.99
C PHE A 54 1.94 -4.76 19.17
N VAL A 55 0.93 -3.90 19.03
CA VAL A 55 -0.47 -4.29 18.99
C VAL A 55 -1.03 -3.98 17.61
N CYS A 56 -1.18 -5.01 16.79
CA CYS A 56 -1.68 -4.86 15.43
C CYS A 56 -3.22 -4.74 15.40
N ARG A 57 -3.71 -3.82 14.57
CA ARG A 57 -5.14 -3.53 14.38
C ARG A 57 -5.44 -3.33 12.89
N TRP A 58 -6.35 -4.15 12.38
CA TRP A 58 -6.89 -4.02 11.03
C TRP A 58 -7.74 -2.75 10.89
N ILE A 59 -7.63 -2.09 9.75
CA ILE A 59 -8.50 -0.97 9.36
C ILE A 59 -9.48 -1.43 8.28
N GLY A 60 -10.74 -1.58 8.69
CA GLY A 60 -11.83 -1.88 7.77
C GLY A 60 -12.22 -0.70 6.88
N TYR A 61 -12.33 -0.96 5.58
CA TYR A 61 -12.80 -0.03 4.55
C TYR A 61 -13.30 -0.77 3.31
N PRO A 62 -13.97 -0.11 2.35
CA PRO A 62 -14.56 -0.80 1.20
C PRO A 62 -13.59 -1.60 0.32
N ALA A 63 -12.31 -1.22 0.25
CA ALA A 63 -11.27 -1.87 -0.57
C ALA A 63 -11.69 -2.14 -2.02
N SER A 64 -12.35 -1.15 -2.64
CA SER A 64 -12.97 -1.25 -3.95
C SER A 64 -12.20 -0.46 -5.01
N TYR A 65 -12.23 -0.96 -6.25
CA TYR A 65 -11.74 -0.32 -7.47
C TYR A 65 -12.79 -0.54 -8.57
N GLY A 66 -13.85 0.27 -8.56
CA GLY A 66 -14.95 0.17 -9.52
C GLY A 66 -15.58 -1.22 -9.51
N PRO A 67 -15.46 -2.04 -10.58
CA PRO A 67 -16.02 -3.39 -10.63
C PRO A 67 -15.30 -4.44 -9.77
N ALA A 68 -14.20 -4.09 -9.11
CA ALA A 68 -13.50 -4.98 -8.21
C ALA A 68 -13.74 -4.56 -6.74
N PRO A 69 -14.02 -5.50 -5.82
CA PRO A 69 -14.19 -6.94 -6.04
C PRO A 69 -15.58 -7.32 -6.60
N THR A 70 -16.54 -6.40 -6.59
CA THR A 70 -17.91 -6.63 -7.07
C THR A 70 -18.25 -5.72 -8.26
N PRO A 71 -18.95 -6.20 -9.30
CA PRO A 71 -19.22 -5.41 -10.53
C PRO A 71 -19.90 -4.06 -10.32
N GLY A 72 -20.66 -3.89 -9.23
CA GLY A 72 -21.30 -2.62 -8.83
C GLY A 72 -20.52 -1.83 -7.77
N GLY A 73 -19.24 -2.12 -7.60
CA GLY A 73 -18.43 -1.56 -6.54
C GLY A 73 -18.19 -0.05 -6.67
N MET A 74 -17.79 0.51 -5.54
CA MET A 74 -17.44 1.91 -5.37
C MET A 74 -16.18 2.26 -6.17
N SER A 75 -16.08 3.51 -6.61
CA SER A 75 -14.85 3.98 -7.29
C SER A 75 -13.64 3.89 -6.35
N PHE A 76 -12.44 3.78 -6.92
CA PHE A 76 -11.21 3.72 -6.13
C PHE A 76 -11.03 4.97 -5.26
N VAL A 77 -11.33 6.15 -5.80
CA VAL A 77 -11.23 7.44 -5.07
C VAL A 77 -12.16 7.47 -3.87
N GLU A 78 -13.43 7.10 -4.03
CA GLU A 78 -14.38 7.05 -2.92
C GLU A 78 -13.98 5.99 -1.87
N SER A 79 -13.49 4.83 -2.32
CA SER A 79 -12.99 3.77 -1.43
C SER A 79 -11.80 4.25 -0.59
N VAL A 80 -10.83 4.94 -1.21
CA VAL A 80 -9.67 5.53 -0.53
C VAL A 80 -10.11 6.60 0.47
N ALA A 81 -11.04 7.48 0.10
CA ALA A 81 -11.54 8.53 0.99
C ALA A 81 -12.19 7.96 2.26
N LEU A 82 -13.00 6.90 2.11
CA LEU A 82 -13.59 6.21 3.25
C LEU A 82 -12.54 5.50 4.10
N GLY A 83 -11.56 4.83 3.48
CA GLY A 83 -10.44 4.21 4.19
C GLY A 83 -9.61 5.23 4.98
N ALA A 84 -9.30 6.38 4.38
CA ALA A 84 -8.56 7.45 5.03
C ALA A 84 -9.35 8.04 6.22
N SER A 85 -10.67 8.16 6.08
CA SER A 85 -11.54 8.55 7.20
C SER A 85 -11.49 7.55 8.36
N SER A 86 -11.65 6.25 8.07
CA SER A 86 -11.55 5.18 9.06
C SER A 86 -10.20 5.18 9.77
N LEU A 87 -9.10 5.26 9.02
CA LEU A 87 -7.75 5.27 9.59
C LEU A 87 -7.54 6.50 10.50
N ARG A 88 -7.96 7.69 10.07
CA ARG A 88 -7.86 8.90 10.91
C ARG A 88 -8.67 8.80 12.19
N ALA A 89 -9.87 8.21 12.13
CA ALA A 89 -10.67 7.95 13.32
C ALA A 89 -9.95 7.01 14.29
N ALA A 90 -9.35 5.93 13.78
CA ALA A 90 -8.57 4.99 14.58
C ALA A 90 -7.33 5.65 15.21
N ILE A 91 -6.58 6.45 14.44
CA ILE A 91 -5.42 7.21 14.94
C ILE A 91 -5.84 8.15 16.08
N ARG A 92 -6.93 8.90 15.91
CA ARG A 92 -7.44 9.82 16.96
C ARG A 92 -7.93 9.08 18.20
N ALA A 93 -8.54 7.91 18.04
CA ALA A 93 -9.03 7.10 19.15
C ALA A 93 -7.92 6.35 19.90
N SER A 94 -6.79 6.08 19.24
CA SER A 94 -5.63 5.44 19.88
C SER A 94 -4.93 6.39 20.82
N THR A 95 -4.38 5.86 21.90
CA THR A 95 -3.35 6.50 22.71
C THR A 95 -1.97 5.92 22.37
N GLY A 96 -0.89 6.58 22.79
CA GLY A 96 0.47 6.08 22.60
C GLY A 96 1.04 6.20 21.18
N PRO A 97 2.25 5.62 20.95
CA PRO A 97 2.92 5.63 19.66
C PRO A 97 2.23 4.74 18.63
N ILE A 98 2.25 5.17 17.38
CA ILE A 98 1.55 4.55 16.25
C ILE A 98 2.54 4.22 15.14
N ALA A 99 2.44 3.03 14.59
CA ALA A 99 3.02 2.68 13.30
C ALA A 99 1.91 2.39 12.28
N LEU A 100 2.16 2.69 11.01
CA LEU A 100 1.20 2.48 9.92
C LEU A 100 1.78 1.51 8.90
N VAL A 101 0.99 0.53 8.45
CA VAL A 101 1.40 -0.42 7.40
C VAL A 101 0.31 -0.55 6.36
N GLY A 102 0.64 -0.28 5.10
CA GLY A 102 -0.33 -0.30 4.00
C GLY A 102 0.18 -1.10 2.81
N TYR A 103 -0.72 -1.84 2.18
CA TYR A 103 -0.44 -2.61 0.97
C TYR A 103 -1.31 -2.15 -0.19
N SER A 104 -0.70 -1.86 -1.35
CA SER A 104 -1.40 -1.49 -2.57
C SER A 104 -2.35 -0.31 -2.35
N GLN A 105 -3.67 -0.45 -2.53
CA GLN A 105 -4.65 0.59 -2.18
C GLN A 105 -4.53 1.09 -0.73
N GLY A 106 -4.18 0.22 0.22
CA GLY A 106 -3.98 0.59 1.62
C GLY A 106 -2.81 1.57 1.83
N ALA A 107 -1.78 1.54 0.97
CA ALA A 107 -0.71 2.54 0.99
C ALA A 107 -1.24 3.93 0.59
N VAL A 108 -2.16 3.99 -0.37
CA VAL A 108 -2.82 5.23 -0.80
C VAL A 108 -3.75 5.77 0.29
N VAL A 109 -4.46 4.89 1.00
CA VAL A 109 -5.27 5.24 2.18
C VAL A 109 -4.41 5.90 3.27
N ILE A 110 -3.23 5.34 3.57
CA ILE A 110 -2.31 5.91 4.57
C ILE A 110 -1.84 7.31 4.13
N ARG A 111 -1.41 7.46 2.88
CA ARG A 111 -0.99 8.76 2.33
C ARG A 111 -2.08 9.83 2.48
N ALA A 112 -3.31 9.50 2.07
CA ALA A 112 -4.45 10.41 2.18
C ALA A 112 -4.77 10.76 3.65
N ALA A 113 -4.76 9.78 4.56
CA ALA A 113 -4.99 10.02 5.98
C ALA A 113 -3.94 10.94 6.60
N LEU A 114 -2.65 10.73 6.29
CA LEU A 114 -1.54 11.54 6.81
C LEU A 114 -1.57 12.96 6.27
N ALA A 115 -1.88 13.15 4.98
CA ALA A 115 -2.05 14.47 4.38
C ALA A 115 -3.18 15.27 5.06
N ASP A 116 -4.33 14.62 5.28
CA ASP A 116 -5.46 15.21 5.99
C ASP A 116 -5.12 15.57 7.45
N LEU A 117 -4.37 14.72 8.15
CA LEU A 117 -3.92 15.00 9.53
C LEU A 117 -2.94 16.16 9.59
N ALA A 118 -2.02 16.27 8.63
CA ALA A 118 -1.09 17.39 8.53
C ALA A 118 -1.82 18.71 8.23
N ALA A 119 -2.84 18.68 7.37
CA ALA A 119 -3.67 19.84 7.06
C ALA A 119 -4.59 20.27 8.23
N GLY A 120 -5.06 19.30 9.03
CA GLY A 120 -5.99 19.52 10.14
C GLY A 120 -5.34 19.93 11.48
N SER A 121 -4.03 20.20 11.51
CA SER A 121 -3.21 20.31 12.72
C SER A 121 -3.55 21.46 13.70
N ALA A 122 -4.60 22.25 13.48
CA ALA A 122 -4.91 23.42 14.32
C ALA A 122 -5.73 23.09 15.59
N THR A 123 -6.40 21.94 15.68
CA THR A 123 -7.34 21.65 16.79
C THR A 123 -6.94 20.50 17.72
N ASP A 124 -6.00 19.64 17.33
CA ASP A 124 -5.57 18.47 18.13
C ASP A 124 -4.27 18.79 18.89
N THR A 125 -4.26 18.69 20.23
CA THR A 125 -3.06 18.91 21.06
C THR A 125 -2.79 17.69 21.98
N PRO A 126 -1.61 17.02 21.89
CA PRO A 126 -0.63 17.15 20.81
C PRO A 126 -1.20 16.63 19.48
N PRO A 127 -0.76 17.17 18.33
CA PRO A 127 -1.25 16.73 17.02
C PRO A 127 -1.11 15.22 16.86
N ALA A 128 -2.17 14.55 16.41
CA ALA A 128 -2.18 13.10 16.26
C ALA A 128 -1.04 12.57 15.37
N LEU A 129 -0.57 13.40 14.44
CA LEU A 129 0.58 13.12 13.58
C LEU A 129 1.89 12.90 14.35
N ASN A 130 2.11 13.61 15.46
CA ASN A 130 3.34 13.51 16.26
C ASN A 130 3.49 12.14 16.94
N ARG A 131 2.41 11.36 16.99
CA ARG A 131 2.44 9.99 17.54
C ARG A 131 2.76 8.95 16.50
N VAL A 132 2.75 9.29 15.21
CA VAL A 132 3.16 8.38 14.14
C VAL A 132 4.67 8.30 14.10
N ILE A 133 5.21 7.18 14.58
CA ILE A 133 6.65 6.94 14.68
C ILE A 133 7.21 6.14 13.50
N ASP A 134 6.35 5.53 12.68
CA ASP A 134 6.79 4.76 11.52
C ASP A 134 5.68 4.52 10.48
N VAL A 135 6.08 4.38 9.21
CA VAL A 135 5.20 4.08 8.07
C VAL A 135 5.86 3.06 7.13
N GLY A 136 5.25 1.89 6.98
CA GLY A 136 5.64 0.86 6.02
C GLY A 136 4.66 0.78 4.83
N LEU A 137 5.15 0.97 3.60
CA LEU A 137 4.34 0.94 2.39
C LEU A 137 4.78 -0.20 1.46
N VAL A 138 3.89 -1.17 1.23
CA VAL A 138 4.11 -2.32 0.36
C VAL A 138 3.35 -2.12 -0.95
N ALA A 139 4.04 -2.25 -2.08
CA ALA A 139 3.48 -2.08 -3.41
C ALA A 139 2.71 -0.75 -3.59
N ASP A 140 3.27 0.35 -3.07
CA ASP A 140 2.67 1.69 -3.12
C ASP A 140 2.45 2.14 -4.59
N PRO A 141 1.19 2.37 -5.03
CA PRO A 141 0.90 2.90 -6.35
C PRO A 141 1.50 4.29 -6.61
N HIS A 142 1.93 4.97 -5.54
CA HIS A 142 2.61 6.26 -5.56
C HIS A 142 4.09 6.19 -5.11
N GLN A 143 4.71 5.01 -5.19
CA GLN A 143 6.13 4.84 -4.85
C GLN A 143 7.00 5.85 -5.64
N PRO A 144 7.80 6.69 -4.97
CA PRO A 144 8.68 7.63 -5.67
C PRO A 144 9.77 6.92 -6.48
N PRO A 145 10.36 7.59 -7.50
CA PRO A 145 11.50 7.03 -8.21
C PRO A 145 12.71 6.88 -7.27
N GLY A 146 13.40 5.74 -7.34
CA GLY A 146 14.68 5.52 -6.66
C GLY A 146 14.61 5.19 -5.16
N VAL A 147 13.43 5.16 -4.53
CA VAL A 147 13.33 4.82 -3.09
C VAL A 147 13.49 3.34 -2.79
N VAL A 148 13.30 2.46 -3.79
CA VAL A 148 13.48 1.01 -3.66
C VAL A 148 14.60 0.53 -4.58
N PRO A 149 15.67 -0.09 -4.04
CA PRO A 149 16.73 -0.68 -4.85
C PRO A 149 16.20 -1.72 -5.85
N GLY A 150 16.66 -1.65 -7.09
CA GLY A 150 16.23 -2.54 -8.17
C GLY A 150 15.00 -2.06 -8.94
N CYS A 151 14.18 -1.18 -8.36
CA CYS A 151 13.13 -0.48 -9.10
C CYS A 151 13.75 0.63 -9.97
N ARG A 152 13.39 0.65 -11.26
CA ARG A 152 13.88 1.63 -12.25
C ARG A 152 12.80 2.61 -12.72
N GLY A 153 11.55 2.31 -12.39
CA GLY A 153 10.39 3.17 -12.60
C GLY A 153 9.92 3.79 -11.29
N TRP A 154 8.62 4.02 -11.20
CA TRP A 154 7.93 4.56 -10.03
C TRP A 154 6.49 4.05 -10.00
N GLY A 155 5.74 4.39 -8.96
CA GLY A 155 4.34 4.00 -8.80
C GLY A 155 3.50 4.33 -10.04
N VAL A 156 2.65 3.38 -10.43
CA VAL A 156 1.84 3.47 -11.66
C VAL A 156 0.88 4.67 -11.65
N ALA A 157 0.44 5.10 -10.46
CA ALA A 157 -0.46 6.22 -10.27
C ALA A 157 0.28 7.57 -10.12
N GLY A 158 1.59 7.63 -10.41
CA GLY A 158 2.39 8.85 -10.31
C GLY A 158 2.73 9.24 -8.86
N PRO A 159 3.18 10.47 -8.59
CA PRO A 159 3.73 10.86 -7.28
C PRO A 159 2.73 10.87 -6.11
N GLY A 160 1.43 10.99 -6.39
CA GLY A 160 0.38 11.03 -5.36
C GLY A 160 0.47 12.26 -4.47
N VAL A 161 -0.24 12.23 -3.33
CA VAL A 161 -0.11 13.25 -2.28
C VAL A 161 1.21 13.05 -1.53
N ASP A 162 1.91 14.16 -1.27
CA ASP A 162 3.15 14.16 -0.51
C ASP A 162 2.93 13.71 0.93
N LEU A 163 3.85 12.89 1.43
CA LEU A 163 3.87 12.51 2.83
C LEU A 163 4.43 13.66 3.67
N PRO A 164 3.92 13.90 4.89
CA PRO A 164 4.45 14.92 5.78
C PRO A 164 5.96 14.79 5.99
N ALA A 165 6.66 15.92 5.91
CA ALA A 165 8.12 15.96 6.05
C ALA A 165 8.55 15.44 7.43
N GLY A 166 9.67 14.69 7.47
CA GLY A 166 10.24 14.17 8.70
C GLY A 166 9.65 12.85 9.20
N LEU A 167 8.58 12.33 8.57
CA LEU A 167 8.10 10.98 8.87
C LEU A 167 9.09 9.92 8.36
N PRO A 168 9.48 8.94 9.18
CA PRO A 168 10.22 7.77 8.70
C PRO A 168 9.28 6.89 7.89
N VAL A 169 9.61 6.69 6.62
CA VAL A 169 8.83 5.88 5.68
C VAL A 169 9.73 4.85 5.02
N HIS A 170 9.28 3.59 4.99
CA HIS A 170 9.96 2.50 4.31
C HIS A 170 9.09 1.93 3.20
N TRP A 171 9.64 1.84 1.99
CA TRP A 171 8.99 1.25 0.84
C TRP A 171 9.51 -0.16 0.56
N VAL A 172 8.57 -1.05 0.26
CA VAL A 172 8.83 -2.38 -0.28
C VAL A 172 8.07 -2.52 -1.60
N GLY A 173 8.80 -2.78 -2.69
CA GLY A 173 8.24 -2.87 -4.04
C GLY A 173 9.08 -3.78 -4.92
N ALA A 174 8.49 -4.84 -5.46
CA ALA A 174 9.19 -5.78 -6.31
C ALA A 174 9.47 -5.13 -7.67
N ALA A 175 10.66 -5.39 -8.24
CA ALA A 175 11.05 -4.80 -9.52
C ALA A 175 10.12 -5.25 -10.67
N GLU A 176 9.47 -6.41 -10.54
CA GLU A 176 8.53 -6.94 -11.51
C GLU A 176 7.06 -6.56 -11.22
N ASP A 177 6.78 -5.87 -10.11
CA ASP A 177 5.44 -5.38 -9.79
C ASP A 177 5.19 -4.00 -10.41
N MET A 178 4.36 -3.99 -11.45
CA MET A 178 4.04 -2.76 -12.17
C MET A 178 3.35 -1.71 -11.29
N ILE A 179 2.66 -2.10 -10.21
CA ILE A 179 1.89 -1.16 -9.39
C ILE A 179 2.82 -0.15 -8.73
N CYS A 180 3.95 -0.60 -8.19
CA CYS A 180 4.96 0.27 -7.59
C CYS A 180 6.15 0.61 -8.50
N ASN A 181 6.32 -0.11 -9.64
CA ASN A 181 7.48 0.03 -10.52
C ASN A 181 7.12 -0.03 -12.02
N ALA A 182 6.12 0.73 -12.45
CA ALA A 182 5.78 0.82 -13.87
C ALA A 182 6.89 1.55 -14.65
N GLY A 183 7.17 1.11 -15.88
CA GLY A 183 8.12 1.80 -16.75
C GLY A 183 7.69 3.24 -17.08
N ALA A 184 8.65 4.13 -17.36
CA ALA A 184 8.39 5.53 -17.65
C ALA A 184 7.47 5.77 -18.87
N ASP A 185 7.46 4.83 -19.83
CA ASP A 185 6.66 4.87 -21.07
C ASP A 185 5.48 3.88 -21.06
N SER A 186 5.19 3.27 -19.91
CA SER A 186 4.16 2.23 -19.80
C SER A 186 2.77 2.78 -20.10
N LEU A 187 2.04 2.11 -20.99
CA LEU A 187 0.64 2.39 -21.28
C LEU A 187 -0.29 2.06 -20.11
N VAL A 188 0.16 1.23 -19.14
CA VAL A 188 -0.62 0.92 -17.95
C VAL A 188 -0.84 2.18 -17.11
N ARG A 189 0.11 3.14 -17.13
CA ARG A 189 -0.02 4.43 -16.45
C ARG A 189 -1.22 5.23 -16.96
N ASP A 190 -1.37 5.31 -18.28
CA ASP A 190 -2.48 6.03 -18.91
C ASP A 190 -3.83 5.37 -18.59
N VAL A 191 -3.85 4.02 -18.51
CA VAL A 191 -5.05 3.28 -18.08
C VAL A 191 -5.37 3.56 -16.61
N ALA A 192 -4.37 3.61 -15.74
CA ALA A 192 -4.55 3.92 -14.33
C ALA A 192 -5.12 5.34 -14.13
N ASP A 193 -4.61 6.33 -14.88
CA ASP A 193 -5.11 7.71 -14.87
C ASP A 193 -6.60 7.78 -15.26
N LEU A 194 -7.05 6.93 -16.20
CA LEU A 194 -8.41 6.93 -16.74
C LEU A 194 -9.41 6.10 -15.93
N THR A 195 -8.96 5.17 -15.09
CA THR A 195 -9.83 4.17 -14.45
C THR A 195 -10.01 4.36 -12.94
N GLY A 196 -9.22 5.23 -12.29
CA GLY A 196 -9.35 5.50 -10.85
C GLY A 196 -10.72 6.04 -10.40
N SER A 197 -11.44 6.78 -11.25
CA SER A 197 -12.80 7.27 -10.96
C SER A 197 -13.93 6.37 -11.51
N MET A 198 -13.59 5.22 -12.10
CA MET A 198 -14.55 4.35 -12.75
C MET A 198 -15.45 3.65 -11.73
N THR A 199 -16.77 3.79 -11.90
CA THR A 199 -17.80 2.99 -11.22
C THR A 199 -18.95 2.73 -12.20
N PHE A 200 -19.47 1.50 -12.22
CA PHE A 200 -20.58 1.11 -13.10
C PHE A 200 -21.90 1.81 -12.74
N ALA A 201 -22.06 2.24 -11.48
CA ALA A 201 -23.22 3.00 -11.01
C ALA A 201 -23.15 4.51 -11.35
N GLY A 202 -22.07 4.97 -11.98
CA GLY A 202 -21.78 6.39 -12.20
C GLY A 202 -21.07 6.69 -13.52
N LEU A 203 -21.44 6.00 -14.61
CA LEU A 203 -20.85 6.18 -15.94
C LEU A 203 -20.75 7.65 -16.40
N GLY A 204 -21.70 8.51 -16.00
CA GLY A 204 -21.66 9.95 -16.30
C GLY A 204 -20.64 10.76 -15.50
N ARG A 205 -20.27 10.34 -14.27
CA ARG A 205 -19.19 10.97 -13.48
C ARG A 205 -17.82 10.50 -13.93
N TRP A 206 -17.67 9.21 -14.21
CA TRP A 206 -16.47 8.66 -14.84
C TRP A 206 -16.21 9.31 -16.20
N GLY A 207 -17.24 9.42 -17.06
CA GLY A 207 -17.11 10.08 -18.37
C GLY A 207 -16.67 11.54 -18.29
N ARG A 208 -17.15 12.30 -17.28
CA ARG A 208 -16.69 13.68 -17.03
C ARG A 208 -15.24 13.73 -16.53
N SER A 209 -14.88 12.90 -15.55
CA SER A 209 -13.50 12.84 -15.03
C SER A 209 -12.50 12.38 -16.09
N ALA A 210 -12.83 11.36 -16.89
CA ALA A 210 -12.03 10.93 -18.03
C ALA A 210 -11.96 12.01 -19.11
N TRP A 211 -13.06 12.73 -19.37
CA TRP A 211 -13.07 13.88 -20.28
C TRP A 211 -12.21 15.04 -19.78
N ASP A 212 -12.21 15.34 -18.47
CA ASP A 212 -11.39 16.38 -17.87
C ASP A 212 -9.89 16.04 -17.98
N VAL A 213 -9.50 14.79 -17.69
CA VAL A 213 -8.12 14.29 -17.88
C VAL A 213 -7.70 14.37 -19.35
N LEU A 214 -8.57 13.95 -20.28
CA LEU A 214 -8.30 14.00 -21.73
C LEU A 214 -8.24 15.45 -22.26
N ARG A 215 -9.11 16.34 -21.77
CA ARG A 215 -9.18 17.75 -22.19
C ARG A 215 -7.99 18.55 -21.64
N ALA A 216 -7.54 18.26 -20.43
CA ALA A 216 -6.37 18.87 -19.81
C ALA A 216 -5.04 18.31 -20.35
N ASN A 217 -5.08 17.18 -21.08
CA ASN A 217 -3.89 16.44 -21.55
C ASN A 217 -3.00 15.97 -20.38
N ASP A 218 -3.63 15.59 -19.28
CA ASP A 218 -3.00 15.24 -18.00
C ASP A 218 -2.65 13.75 -17.88
N LEU A 219 -2.70 13.00 -18.98
CA LEU A 219 -2.18 11.62 -18.99
C LEU A 219 -0.67 11.63 -18.76
N GLN A 220 -0.17 10.68 -17.97
CA GLN A 220 1.27 10.58 -17.68
C GLN A 220 2.13 10.47 -18.95
N ASN A 221 1.63 9.89 -20.04
CA ASN A 221 2.35 9.85 -21.33
C ASN A 221 1.84 10.85 -22.38
N ALA A 222 1.03 11.85 -22.02
CA ALA A 222 0.32 12.70 -22.99
C ALA A 222 1.24 13.39 -24.03
N ARG A 223 2.48 13.71 -23.64
CA ARG A 223 3.50 14.33 -24.52
C ARG A 223 4.32 13.34 -25.35
N ARG A 224 4.13 12.03 -25.16
CA ARG A 224 4.93 10.96 -25.78
C ARG A 224 4.18 10.20 -26.88
N THR A 225 2.93 10.56 -27.13
CA THR A 225 2.06 9.99 -28.17
C THR A 225 2.04 10.91 -29.40
N SER A 226 2.31 10.36 -30.59
CA SER A 226 2.31 11.10 -31.86
C SER A 226 1.87 10.19 -33.00
N VAL A 227 1.08 10.69 -33.96
CA VAL A 227 0.57 9.91 -35.12
C VAL A 227 1.62 9.70 -36.23
N ARG A 228 2.92 9.77 -35.92
CA ARG A 228 4.00 9.62 -36.91
C ARG A 228 4.39 8.14 -37.11
N PRO A 229 4.76 7.69 -38.33
CA PRO A 229 5.15 6.29 -38.58
C PRO A 229 6.34 5.80 -37.74
N ALA A 230 7.28 6.68 -37.40
CA ALA A 230 8.40 6.37 -36.50
C ALA A 230 7.95 6.13 -35.03
N GLN A 231 6.76 6.61 -34.66
CA GLN A 231 6.13 6.32 -33.38
C GLN A 231 5.55 4.90 -33.36
N TRP A 232 5.04 4.37 -34.48
CA TRP A 232 4.38 3.05 -34.50
C TRP A 232 5.30 1.91 -34.06
N ARG A 233 6.59 1.96 -34.42
CA ARG A 233 7.60 1.01 -33.93
C ARG A 233 7.84 1.13 -32.43
N ARG A 234 7.82 2.35 -31.89
CA ARG A 234 7.90 2.60 -30.44
C ARG A 234 6.62 2.13 -29.73
N ASP A 235 5.46 2.34 -30.33
CA ASP A 235 4.17 1.93 -29.75
C ASP A 235 4.03 0.40 -29.70
N LEU A 236 4.55 -0.35 -30.69
CA LEU A 236 4.68 -1.81 -30.58
C LEU A 236 5.54 -2.23 -29.38
N GLY A 237 6.67 -1.53 -29.15
CA GLY A 237 7.51 -1.74 -27.97
C GLY A 237 6.78 -1.44 -26.65
N ARG A 238 5.99 -0.35 -26.61
CA ARG A 238 5.17 0.04 -25.45
C ARG A 238 4.06 -0.95 -25.16
N LEU A 239 3.39 -1.48 -26.19
CA LEU A 239 2.39 -2.53 -26.06
C LEU A 239 3.01 -3.82 -25.54
N ALA A 240 4.16 -4.23 -26.07
CA ALA A 240 4.88 -5.40 -25.58
C ALA A 240 5.36 -5.24 -24.13
N ALA A 241 5.78 -4.04 -23.73
CA ALA A 241 6.14 -3.72 -22.34
C ALA A 241 4.91 -3.76 -21.42
N ALA A 242 3.82 -3.09 -21.78
CA ALA A 242 2.56 -3.10 -21.02
C ALA A 242 1.99 -4.52 -20.87
N TRP A 243 2.06 -5.34 -21.92
CA TRP A 243 1.66 -6.74 -21.85
C TRP A 243 2.49 -7.54 -20.84
N ARG A 244 3.80 -7.31 -20.79
CA ARG A 244 4.69 -7.95 -19.81
C ARG A 244 4.37 -7.53 -18.38
N GLU A 245 4.15 -6.24 -18.16
CA GLU A 245 3.77 -5.67 -16.87
C GLU A 245 2.44 -6.26 -16.37
N VAL A 246 1.40 -6.29 -17.23
CA VAL A 246 0.11 -6.92 -16.92
C VAL A 246 0.28 -8.41 -16.62
N ARG A 247 1.12 -9.12 -17.39
CA ARG A 247 1.38 -10.54 -17.15
C ARG A 247 2.02 -10.79 -15.77
N CYS A 248 2.93 -9.92 -15.32
CA CYS A 248 3.53 -10.04 -13.98
C CYS A 248 2.51 -9.79 -12.86
N TYR A 249 1.57 -8.87 -13.09
CA TYR A 249 0.47 -8.58 -12.17
C TYR A 249 -0.53 -9.75 -12.07
N LEU A 250 -0.95 -10.32 -13.20
CA LEU A 250 -1.94 -11.40 -13.25
C LEU A 250 -1.53 -12.62 -12.41
N PRO A 251 -2.48 -13.40 -11.86
CA PRO A 251 -2.18 -14.57 -11.03
C PRO A 251 -1.27 -15.59 -11.72
N ALA A 252 -0.47 -16.30 -10.93
CA ALA A 252 0.41 -17.37 -11.43
C ALA A 252 -0.36 -18.58 -11.99
N ARG A 253 -1.63 -18.74 -11.60
CA ARG A 253 -2.55 -19.75 -12.14
C ARG A 253 -3.89 -19.09 -12.43
N MET A 254 -4.37 -19.26 -13.66
CA MET A 254 -5.64 -18.69 -14.12
C MET A 254 -6.53 -19.79 -14.68
N ARG A 255 -7.84 -19.64 -14.55
CA ARG A 255 -8.81 -20.54 -15.18
C ARG A 255 -9.39 -19.86 -16.42
N ILE A 256 -9.07 -20.36 -17.60
CA ILE A 256 -9.51 -19.80 -18.89
C ILE A 256 -10.35 -20.87 -19.59
N SER A 257 -11.62 -20.55 -19.87
CA SER A 257 -12.57 -21.48 -20.52
C SER A 257 -12.64 -22.86 -19.84
N GLY A 258 -12.54 -22.87 -18.51
CA GLY A 258 -12.57 -24.09 -17.70
C GLY A 258 -11.21 -24.77 -17.49
N LEU A 259 -10.17 -24.46 -18.26
CA LEU A 259 -8.82 -25.03 -18.17
C LEU A 259 -7.89 -24.20 -17.29
N TRP A 260 -7.01 -24.87 -16.53
CA TRP A 260 -5.97 -24.21 -15.76
C TRP A 260 -4.75 -23.88 -16.63
N VAL A 261 -4.42 -22.60 -16.71
CA VAL A 261 -3.25 -22.08 -17.43
C VAL A 261 -2.26 -21.50 -16.42
N SER A 262 -1.01 -21.95 -16.51
CA SER A 262 0.09 -21.45 -15.68
C SER A 262 0.70 -20.18 -16.29
N ASN A 263 0.86 -19.15 -15.48
CA ASN A 263 1.59 -17.93 -15.80
C ASN A 263 2.84 -17.84 -14.90
N ALA A 264 3.97 -18.35 -15.39
CA ALA A 264 5.21 -18.41 -14.60
C ALA A 264 5.73 -17.04 -14.13
N ALA A 265 5.33 -15.94 -14.78
CA ALA A 265 5.73 -14.58 -14.38
C ALA A 265 4.73 -13.93 -13.41
N GLY A 266 3.56 -14.54 -13.20
CA GLY A 266 2.43 -13.93 -12.50
C GLY A 266 2.57 -13.84 -10.99
N GLY A 267 1.62 -13.14 -10.37
CA GLY A 267 1.47 -13.02 -8.93
C GLY A 267 2.51 -12.14 -8.26
N ARG A 268 3.23 -11.29 -9.01
CA ARG A 268 4.28 -10.44 -8.42
C ARG A 268 3.71 -9.49 -7.39
N HIS A 269 2.52 -8.94 -7.65
CA HIS A 269 1.85 -8.00 -6.76
C HIS A 269 1.46 -8.60 -5.39
N THR A 270 1.20 -9.91 -5.32
CA THR A 270 0.80 -10.59 -4.07
C THR A 270 1.91 -11.41 -3.43
N SER A 271 3.11 -11.42 -4.03
CA SER A 271 4.24 -12.26 -3.61
C SER A 271 4.93 -11.81 -2.32
N TYR A 272 4.66 -10.60 -1.84
CA TYR A 272 5.40 -9.97 -0.72
C TYR A 272 5.31 -10.71 0.62
N GLY A 273 4.29 -11.54 0.81
CA GLY A 273 4.13 -12.35 2.04
C GLY A 273 4.70 -13.76 1.93
N SER A 274 5.02 -14.26 0.73
CA SER A 274 5.27 -15.69 0.51
C SER A 274 6.53 -16.00 -0.29
N GLU A 275 7.07 -15.04 -1.03
CA GLU A 275 8.27 -15.24 -1.82
C GLU A 275 9.43 -14.36 -1.33
N PRO A 276 10.68 -14.80 -1.50
CA PRO A 276 11.83 -13.97 -1.18
C PRO A 276 11.81 -12.68 -2.02
N TYR A 277 11.81 -11.54 -1.33
CA TYR A 277 11.73 -10.20 -1.91
C TYR A 277 13.09 -9.72 -2.40
N ARG A 278 14.15 -9.98 -1.62
CA ARG A 278 15.51 -9.49 -1.89
C ARG A 278 16.42 -10.57 -2.47
N ARG A 279 15.98 -11.31 -3.49
CA ARG A 279 16.74 -12.47 -4.04
C ARG A 279 18.19 -12.16 -4.45
N ALA A 280 18.46 -10.92 -4.84
CA ALA A 280 19.80 -10.47 -5.22
C ALA A 280 20.65 -9.96 -4.04
N SER A 281 20.09 -9.89 -2.82
CA SER A 281 20.81 -9.48 -1.61
C SER A 281 21.78 -10.57 -1.19
N VAL A 282 23.02 -10.17 -0.94
CA VAL A 282 24.06 -11.09 -0.45
C VAL A 282 23.94 -11.38 1.06
N THR A 283 23.27 -10.51 1.81
CA THR A 283 23.14 -10.62 3.28
C THR A 283 21.78 -11.12 3.73
N ASP A 284 20.74 -10.95 2.92
CA ASP A 284 19.37 -11.32 3.26
C ASP A 284 18.56 -11.73 2.01
N PRO A 285 18.94 -12.84 1.35
CA PRO A 285 18.31 -13.27 0.10
C PRO A 285 16.92 -13.87 0.28
N ALA A 286 16.61 -14.35 1.49
CA ALA A 286 15.44 -15.19 1.75
C ALA A 286 14.22 -14.43 2.28
N SER A 287 14.41 -13.23 2.83
CA SER A 287 13.33 -12.53 3.50
C SER A 287 12.23 -12.06 2.55
N THR A 288 11.00 -12.20 3.00
CA THR A 288 9.82 -11.70 2.31
C THR A 288 9.70 -10.18 2.46
N GLY A 289 8.84 -9.55 1.66
CA GLY A 289 8.57 -8.11 1.78
C GLY A 289 7.94 -7.75 3.13
N CYS A 290 7.04 -8.60 3.63
CA CYS A 290 6.42 -8.43 4.94
C CYS A 290 7.46 -8.48 6.08
N GLN A 291 8.39 -9.44 6.03
CA GLN A 291 9.47 -9.54 7.02
C GLN A 291 10.39 -8.32 7.00
N VAL A 292 10.67 -7.75 5.82
CA VAL A 292 11.46 -6.53 5.69
C VAL A 292 10.76 -5.34 6.37
N ILE A 293 9.45 -5.18 6.19
CA ILE A 293 8.66 -4.15 6.87
C ILE A 293 8.66 -4.38 8.39
N ALA A 294 8.38 -5.60 8.85
CA ALA A 294 8.34 -5.90 10.29
C ALA A 294 9.67 -5.56 10.98
N ARG A 295 10.80 -5.95 10.37
CA ARG A 295 12.13 -5.61 10.89
C ARG A 295 12.39 -4.11 10.94
N TRP A 296 11.94 -3.37 9.93
CA TRP A 296 12.04 -1.92 9.93
C TRP A 296 11.25 -1.28 11.09
N LEU A 297 10.00 -1.70 11.30
CA LEU A 297 9.16 -1.25 12.41
C LEU A 297 9.81 -1.52 13.77
N GLN A 298 10.38 -2.71 13.97
CA GLN A 298 11.08 -3.08 15.21
C GLN A 298 12.31 -2.19 15.46
N VAL A 299 13.04 -1.81 14.41
CA VAL A 299 14.17 -0.87 14.51
C VAL A 299 13.67 0.52 14.91
N GLN A 300 12.64 1.05 14.26
CA GLN A 300 12.11 2.38 14.56
C GLN A 300 11.55 2.47 15.98
N ALA A 301 10.78 1.46 16.43
CA ALA A 301 10.27 1.43 17.80
C ALA A 301 11.40 1.45 18.85
N THR A 302 12.50 0.75 18.57
CA THR A 302 13.68 0.72 19.45
C THR A 302 14.34 2.09 19.58
N PHE A 303 14.43 2.85 18.48
CA PHE A 303 14.99 4.21 18.52
C PHE A 303 14.02 5.23 19.12
N ALA A 304 12.72 5.13 18.83
CA ALA A 304 11.70 6.00 19.41
C ALA A 304 11.65 5.89 20.93
N ALA A 305 11.73 4.67 21.48
CA ALA A 305 11.77 4.45 22.93
C ALA A 305 12.99 5.11 23.61
N ARG A 306 14.13 5.19 22.92
CA ARG A 306 15.36 5.83 23.44
C ARG A 306 15.33 7.35 23.42
N THR A 307 14.52 7.96 22.57
CA THR A 307 14.35 9.42 22.51
C THR A 307 13.34 9.93 23.53
N ALA A 308 12.43 9.06 24.00
CA ALA A 308 11.43 9.38 25.00
C ALA A 308 11.88 9.17 26.46
N ALA A 309 13.00 8.48 26.68
CA ALA A 309 13.61 8.22 27.98
C ALA A 309 14.73 9.22 28.29
#